data_AF-A0A412AV72-F1
#
_entry.id   AF-A0A412AV72-F1
#
_cell.length_a   1.000
_cell.length_b   1.000
_cell.length_c   1.000
_cell.angle_alpha   90.00
_cell.angle_beta   90.00
_cell.angle_gamma   90.00
#
_symmetry.space_group_name_H-M   'P 1'
#
loop_
_entity.id
_entity.type
_entity.pdbx_description
1 polymer ?
#
loop_
_entity_poly.entity_id
_entity_poly.type
_entity_poly.pdbx_seq_one_letter_code
_entity_poly.pdbx_strand_id
1 'polypeptide(L)'
;MEFVILDLEWNGTYSKRKNGFFNEIIEFGAVKVNDRLCVEDTFSVVVKPQIGKKLSSKVKNLTNISSEELGMGVTYTRAVSKFKKFLGNAVLMTWGTSDILA
;
A
#
# COMPACT_ATOMS: atom_id res chain seq x y z
N MET A 1 13.24 8.78 19.10
CA MET A 1 11.89 8.29 18.73
C MET A 1 11.88 8.16 17.21
N GLU A 2 11.29 7.10 16.67
CA GLU A 2 11.20 6.90 15.22
C GLU A 2 9.75 7.03 14.78
N PHE A 3 9.54 7.55 13.58
CA PHE A 3 8.25 7.66 12.92
C PHE A 3 8.29 6.91 11.60
N VAL A 4 7.19 6.25 11.25
CA VAL A 4 6.99 5.68 9.92
C VAL A 4 5.76 6.34 9.32
N ILE A 5 5.97 7.12 8.26
CA ILE A 5 4.90 7.73 7.48
C ILE A 5 4.52 6.74 6.39
N LEU A 6 3.30 6.22 6.48
CA LEU A 6 2.71 5.25 5.56
C LEU A 6 1.75 5.95 4.59
N ASP A 7 1.80 5.51 3.35
CA ASP A 7 0.89 5.86 2.27
C ASP A 7 0.49 4.57 1.53
N LEU A 8 -0.81 4.35 1.34
CA LEU A 8 -1.33 3.16 0.67
C LEU A 8 -1.97 3.55 -0.65
N GLU A 9 -1.65 2.78 -1.70
CA GLU A 9 -2.35 2.91 -2.97
C GLU A 9 -3.45 1.86 -3.09
N TRP A 10 -4.59 2.27 -3.61
CA TRP A 10 -5.80 1.43 -3.68
C TRP A 10 -6.32 1.29 -5.11
N ASN A 11 -6.82 0.11 -5.46
CA ASN A 11 -7.53 -0.14 -6.71
C ASN A 11 -8.98 -0.54 -6.41
N GLY A 12 -9.92 0.34 -6.77
CA GLY A 12 -11.35 0.06 -6.75
C GLY A 12 -11.75 -0.86 -7.90
N THR A 13 -12.46 -1.95 -7.60
CA THR A 13 -12.92 -2.91 -8.60
C THR A 13 -14.32 -3.42 -8.30
N TYR A 14 -15.10 -3.73 -9.35
CA TYR A 14 -16.40 -4.38 -9.20
C TYR A 14 -16.27 -5.90 -9.31
N SER A 15 -16.62 -6.60 -8.24
CA SER A 15 -16.68 -8.06 -8.24
C SER A 15 -18.05 -8.54 -8.70
N LYS A 16 -18.13 -9.08 -9.92
CA LYS A 16 -19.37 -9.71 -10.43
C LYS A 16 -19.82 -10.87 -9.54
N ARG A 17 -18.89 -11.66 -8.99
CA ARG A 17 -19.19 -12.81 -8.13
C ARG A 17 -19.80 -12.40 -6.79
N LYS A 18 -19.37 -11.27 -6.24
CA LYS A 18 -19.84 -10.74 -4.95
C LYS A 18 -20.91 -9.66 -5.11
N ASN A 19 -21.23 -9.30 -6.35
CA ASN A 19 -22.17 -8.25 -6.71
C ASN A 19 -21.94 -6.93 -5.94
N GLY A 20 -20.70 -6.42 -5.97
CA GLY A 20 -20.34 -5.21 -5.23
C GLY A 20 -18.96 -4.65 -5.57
N PHE A 21 -18.71 -3.42 -5.13
CA PHE A 21 -17.42 -2.74 -5.24
C PHE A 21 -16.51 -3.10 -4.06
N PHE A 22 -15.24 -3.31 -4.36
CA PHE A 22 -14.19 -3.60 -3.39
C PHE A 22 -12.99 -2.70 -3.67
N ASN A 23 -12.36 -2.20 -2.61
CA ASN A 23 -11.08 -1.52 -2.70
C ASN A 23 -10.00 -2.50 -2.24
N GLU A 24 -9.02 -2.75 -3.11
CA GLU A 24 -7.85 -3.57 -2.79
C GLU A 24 -6.62 -2.67 -2.67
N ILE A 25 -5.86 -2.80 -1.59
CA ILE A 25 -4.54 -2.17 -1.49
C ILE A 25 -3.63 -2.83 -2.53
N ILE A 26 -2.97 -2.01 -3.35
CA ILE A 26 -2.06 -2.41 -4.42
C ILE A 26 -0.62 -1.98 -4.19
N GLU A 27 -0.35 -1.07 -3.25
CA GLU A 27 1.00 -0.73 -2.82
C GLU A 27 1.03 -0.30 -1.36
N PHE A 28 2.12 -0.65 -0.68
CA PHE A 28 2.55 -0.03 0.57
C PHE A 28 3.77 0.83 0.29
N GLY A 29 3.64 2.15 0.39
CA GLY A 29 4.75 3.10 0.40
C GLY A 29 4.97 3.62 1.80
N ALA A 30 6.21 3.64 2.30
CA ALA A 30 6.49 4.26 3.58
C ALA A 30 7.92 4.80 3.70
N VAL A 31 8.09 5.80 4.56
CA VAL A 31 9.39 6.38 4.92
C VAL A 31 9.56 6.34 6.41
N LYS A 32 10.71 5.86 6.88
CA LYS A 32 11.11 5.91 8.28
C LYS A 32 12.00 7.12 8.53
N VAL A 33 11.68 7.88 9.57
CA VAL A 33 12.44 9.06 9.98
C VAL A 33 12.73 9.03 11.48
N ASN A 34 13.85 9.62 11.89
CA ASN A 34 14.15 9.85 13.30
C ASN A 34 13.52 11.14 13.84
N ASP A 35 13.85 11.47 15.08
CA ASP A 35 13.36 12.64 15.81
C ASP A 35 13.82 13.99 15.22
N ARG A 36 14.80 13.99 14.32
CA ARG A 36 15.23 15.17 13.54
C ARG A 36 14.59 15.23 12.16
N LEU A 37 13.62 14.35 11.88
CA LEU A 37 12.99 14.18 10.57
C LEU A 37 13.98 13.83 9.46
N CYS A 38 15.14 13.26 9.82
CA CYS A 38 16.06 12.70 8.83
C CYS A 38 15.54 11.33 8.41
N VAL A 39 15.53 11.08 7.10
CA VAL A 39 15.17 9.78 6.52
C VAL A 39 16.23 8.75 6.85
N GLU A 40 15.81 7.63 7.44
CA GLU A 40 16.69 6.52 7.82
C GLU A 40 16.47 5.30 6.92
N ASP A 41 15.24 5.09 6.43
CA ASP A 41 14.92 3.98 5.55
C ASP A 41 13.65 4.25 4.73
N THR A 42 13.47 3.51 3.64
CA THR A 42 12.30 3.59 2.76
C THR A 42 11.74 2.21 2.49
N PHE A 43 10.43 2.14 2.25
CA PHE A 43 9.71 0.91 1.99
C PHE A 43 8.77 1.11 0.81
N SER A 44 8.87 0.25 -0.20
CA SER A 44 7.87 0.13 -1.26
C SER A 44 7.64 -1.35 -1.55
N VAL A 45 6.37 -1.77 -1.49
CA VAL A 45 5.95 -3.13 -1.79
C VAL A 45 4.64 -3.12 -2.55
N VAL A 46 4.68 -3.62 -3.78
CA VAL A 46 3.49 -3.86 -4.60
C VAL A 46 2.73 -5.09 -4.12
N VAL A 47 1.42 -4.95 -3.99
CA VAL A 47 0.47 -5.98 -3.56
C VAL A 47 -0.31 -6.49 -4.76
N LYS A 48 -0.35 -7.80 -4.92
CA LYS A 48 -1.08 -8.46 -6.00
C LYS A 48 -2.58 -8.56 -5.66
N PRO A 49 -3.47 -7.90 -6.42
CA PRO A 49 -4.91 -7.96 -6.21
C PRO A 49 -5.45 -9.37 -6.47
N GLN A 50 -6.46 -9.76 -5.70
CA GLN A 50 -7.10 -11.08 -5.76
C GLN A 50 -8.47 -11.02 -6.45
N ILE A 51 -9.14 -9.87 -6.40
CA ILE A 51 -10.46 -9.65 -7.00
C ILE A 51 -10.31 -8.98 -8.37
N GLY A 52 -9.76 -7.77 -8.39
CA GLY A 52 -9.60 -6.92 -9.56
C GLY A 52 -8.24 -7.13 -10.22
N LYS A 53 -8.14 -8.11 -11.11
CA LYS A 53 -6.88 -8.44 -11.82
C LYS A 53 -6.39 -7.36 -12.81
N LYS A 54 -7.10 -6.24 -12.93
CA LYS A 54 -6.74 -5.10 -13.78
C LYS A 54 -6.82 -3.82 -12.95
N LEU A 55 -5.80 -2.98 -13.08
CA LEU A 55 -5.86 -1.60 -12.61
C LEU A 55 -6.90 -0.84 -13.43
N SER A 56 -7.65 0.04 -12.76
CA SER A 56 -8.39 1.06 -13.47
C SER A 56 -7.41 2.01 -14.18
N SER A 57 -7.81 2.56 -15.32
CA SER A 57 -6.97 3.50 -16.09
C SER A 57 -6.55 4.70 -15.25
N LYS A 58 -7.43 5.16 -14.34
CA LYS A 58 -7.17 6.26 -13.42
C LYS A 58 -6.03 5.93 -12.44
N VAL A 59 -6.08 4.76 -11.81
CA VAL A 59 -5.05 4.33 -10.84
C VAL A 59 -3.71 4.11 -11.53
N LYS A 60 -3.70 3.53 -12.74
CA LYS A 60 -2.47 3.34 -13.51
C LYS A 60 -1.76 4.66 -13.82
N ASN A 61 -2.52 5.71 -14.13
CA ASN A 61 -1.97 7.03 -14.44
C ASN A 61 -1.47 7.78 -13.20
N LEU A 62 -2.02 7.50 -12.02
CA LEU A 62 -1.64 8.17 -10.77
C LEU A 62 -0.42 7.51 -10.11
N THR A 63 -0.34 6.18 -10.13
CA THR A 63 0.63 5.41 -9.36
C THR A 63 1.89 5.02 -10.14
N ASN A 64 1.86 5.13 -11.48
CA ASN A 64 2.89 4.59 -12.39
C ASN A 64 3.18 3.08 -12.24
N ILE A 65 2.41 2.34 -11.43
CA ILE A 65 2.56 0.88 -11.28
C ILE A 65 2.14 0.20 -12.59
N SER A 66 3.06 -0.55 -13.18
CA SER A 66 2.77 -1.33 -14.39
C SER A 66 1.91 -2.57 -14.06
N SER A 67 1.17 -3.05 -15.05
CA SER A 67 0.42 -4.31 -14.91
C SER A 67 1.33 -5.51 -14.63
N GLU A 68 2.58 -5.44 -15.07
CA GLU A 68 3.59 -6.49 -14.87
C GLU A 68 4.07 -6.51 -13.42
N GLU A 69 4.44 -5.36 -12.87
CA GLU A 69 4.78 -5.20 -11.44
C GLU A 69 3.64 -5.66 -10.54
N LEU A 70 2.40 -5.28 -10.88
CA LEU A 70 1.20 -5.72 -10.15
C LEU A 70 1.03 -7.25 -10.19
N GLY A 71 1.34 -7.86 -11.34
CA GLY A 71 1.30 -9.31 -11.52
C GLY A 71 2.35 -10.07 -10.69
N MET A 72 3.51 -9.44 -10.48
CA MET A 72 4.63 -9.92 -9.67
C MET A 72 4.54 -9.53 -8.18
N GLY A 73 3.55 -8.69 -7.82
CA GLY A 73 3.32 -8.25 -6.45
C GLY A 73 3.16 -9.41 -5.45
N VAL A 74 3.43 -9.12 -4.18
CA VAL A 74 3.25 -10.10 -3.10
C VAL A 74 1.79 -10.16 -2.66
N THR A 75 1.41 -11.22 -1.93
CA THR A 75 0.10 -11.25 -1.27
C THR A 75 0.02 -10.14 -0.21
N TYR A 76 -1.19 -9.62 0.03
CA TYR A 76 -1.42 -8.63 1.09
C TYR A 76 -0.84 -9.05 2.45
N THR A 77 -1.07 -10.31 2.84
CA THR A 77 -0.53 -10.87 4.09
C THR A 77 0.99 -10.79 4.18
N ARG A 78 1.69 -11.00 3.05
CA ARG A 78 3.15 -10.90 2.97
C ARG A 78 3.63 -9.46 2.98
N ALA A 79 2.90 -8.53 2.33
CA ALA A 79 3.18 -7.11 2.40
C ALA A 79 3.06 -6.59 3.83
N VAL A 80 1.97 -6.91 4.54
CA VAL A 80 1.77 -6.56 5.95
C VAL A 80 2.87 -7.15 6.83
N SER A 81 3.26 -8.41 6.63
CA SER A 81 4.35 -9.02 7.40
C SER A 81 5.68 -8.29 7.19
N LYS A 82 6.00 -7.91 5.94
CA LYS A 82 7.20 -7.12 5.62
C LYS A 82 7.12 -5.72 6.24
N PHE A 83 5.97 -5.07 6.13
CA PHE A 83 5.73 -3.74 6.67
C PHE A 83 5.83 -3.72 8.20
N LYS A 84 5.28 -4.71 8.91
CA LYS A 84 5.43 -4.84 10.37
C LYS A 84 6.90 -4.94 10.79
N LYS A 85 7.71 -5.68 10.02
CA LYS A 85 9.17 -5.76 10.26
C LYS A 85 9.86 -4.42 10.02
N PHE A 86 9.46 -3.69 8.98
CA PHE A 86 9.96 -2.34 8.70
C PHE A 86 9.56 -1.34 9.80
N LEU A 87 8.30 -1.36 10.23
CA LEU A 87 7.73 -0.50 11.26
C LEU A 87 8.46 -0.64 12.61
N GLY A 88 8.71 -1.88 13.04
CA GLY A 88 9.33 -2.14 14.35
C GLY A 88 8.51 -1.52 15.48
N ASN A 89 9.15 -0.70 16.30
CA ASN A 89 8.51 0.02 17.42
C ASN A 89 8.26 1.50 17.12
N ALA A 90 8.41 1.92 15.86
CA ALA A 90 8.19 3.31 15.45
C ALA A 90 6.70 3.71 15.58
N VAL A 91 6.46 5.00 15.76
CA VAL A 91 5.12 5.57 15.71
C VAL A 91 4.64 5.57 14.26
N LEU A 92 3.52 4.91 13.99
CA LEU A 92 2.89 4.91 12.67
C LEU A 92 2.14 6.23 12.44
N MET A 93 2.37 6.84 11.28
CA MET A 93 1.70 8.06 10.84
C MET A 93 1.14 7.87 9.43
N THR A 94 0.02 8.52 9.14
CA THR A 94 -0.63 8.57 7.82
C THR A 94 -1.09 9.99 7.55
N TRP A 95 -1.29 10.37 6.29
CA TRP A 95 -1.87 11.67 5.96
C TRP A 95 -3.41 11.60 6.03
N GLY A 96 -3.94 11.93 7.21
CA GLY A 96 -5.38 11.78 7.49
C GLY A 96 -5.75 10.35 7.85
N THR A 97 -7.06 10.07 7.85
CA THR A 97 -7.60 8.80 8.38
C THR A 97 -7.91 7.77 7.32
N SER A 98 -7.76 8.08 6.02
CA SER A 98 -8.12 7.19 4.91
C SER A 98 -7.40 5.86 4.98
N ASP A 99 -6.09 5.85 5.21
CA ASP A 99 -5.28 4.63 5.20
C ASP A 99 -5.53 3.70 6.40
N ILE A 100 -6.29 4.18 7.38
CA ILE A 100 -6.61 3.45 8.62
C ILE A 100 -8.10 3.06 8.65
N LEU A 101 -9.00 3.93 8.18
CA LEU A 101 -10.45 3.79 8.34
C LEU A 101 -11.21 3.47 7.04
N ALA A 102 -10.55 3.42 5.88
CA ALA A 102 -11.18 3.18 4.57
C ALA A 102 -11.73 1.76 4.36
#